data_AF-A0A949M354-F1
#
_entry.id   AF-A0A949M354-F1
#
_cell.length_a   1.000
_cell.length_b   1.000
_cell.length_c   1.000
_cell.angle_alpha   90.00
_cell.angle_beta   90.00
_cell.angle_gamma   90.00
#
_symmetry.space_group_name_H-M   'P 1'
#
loop_
_entity.id
_entity.type
_entity.pdbx_description
1 polymer ?
#
loop_
_entity_poly.entity_id
_entity_poly.type
_entity_poly.pdbx_seq_one_letter_code
_entity_poly.pdbx_strand_id
1 'polypeptide(L)'
;MRFTVEAVIDAPLAGVWHAWTTPDDIRQWNAASADWHCPAAEIDLRPGGTFCYRMEARDGSAGFDFAGRFTRVVPYERIEYALGDERSVVVEFIAAGQGVIVRETVDAEPTHDVEQQRAGWLAILHNARQHAERGARVGPARPAGTQQITPFLWYDGQAEAAARCYVALLPDSRIDRVVRAPADHPAGSAGTVLTVEFTICGHRYVALNGGPRSPFTEAVSFQITCADQAAVDRLWDALSEGGSAGQCGWLKDRWGLSWQIVPARLHALLGDPDEARARRAMAAMLTMHKLDIAELERAADGA
;
A
#
# COMPACT_ATOMS: atom_id res chain seq x y z
N MET A 1 -9.62 -33.78 -17.47
CA MET A 1 -8.52 -33.03 -18.15
C MET A 1 -8.18 -31.84 -17.28
N ARG A 2 -6.91 -31.43 -17.18
CA ARG A 2 -6.50 -30.27 -16.36
C ARG A 2 -6.02 -29.13 -17.24
N PHE A 3 -6.27 -27.91 -16.80
CA PHE A 3 -5.65 -26.72 -17.36
C PHE A 3 -5.05 -25.84 -16.27
N THR A 4 -4.11 -24.99 -16.66
CA THR A 4 -3.40 -24.08 -15.76
C THR A 4 -3.49 -22.65 -16.27
N VAL A 5 -3.74 -21.71 -15.35
CA VAL A 5 -3.64 -20.27 -15.59
C VAL A 5 -2.66 -19.67 -14.57
N GLU A 6 -1.94 -18.64 -14.94
CA GLU A 6 -1.02 -17.96 -14.02
C GLU A 6 -0.93 -16.47 -14.30
N ALA A 7 -0.61 -15.70 -13.27
CA ALA A 7 -0.37 -14.27 -13.35
C ALA A 7 0.75 -13.87 -12.40
N VAL A 8 1.59 -12.93 -12.84
CA VAL A 8 2.55 -12.24 -11.98
C VAL A 8 1.82 -11.07 -11.32
N ILE A 9 1.84 -11.02 -9.99
CA ILE A 9 1.26 -9.95 -9.18
C ILE A 9 2.40 -9.15 -8.57
N ASP A 10 2.47 -7.85 -8.91
CA ASP A 10 3.47 -6.92 -8.39
C ASP A 10 3.11 -6.43 -6.97
N ALA A 11 3.15 -7.35 -6.02
CA ALA A 11 2.85 -7.11 -4.61
C ALA A 11 3.61 -8.10 -3.70
N PRO A 12 3.89 -7.74 -2.43
CA PRO A 12 4.51 -8.66 -1.48
C PRO A 12 3.64 -9.90 -1.22
N LEU A 13 4.28 -11.06 -1.03
CA LEU A 13 3.61 -12.35 -0.79
C LEU A 13 2.55 -12.31 0.33
N ALA A 14 2.84 -11.62 1.42
CA ALA A 14 1.88 -11.46 2.51
C ALA A 14 0.61 -10.71 2.07
N GLY A 15 0.75 -9.69 1.22
CA GLY A 15 -0.38 -8.92 0.68
C GLY A 15 -1.18 -9.72 -0.33
N VAL A 16 -0.50 -10.46 -1.21
CA VAL A 16 -1.16 -11.36 -2.19
C VAL A 16 -1.94 -12.46 -1.46
N TRP A 17 -1.32 -13.11 -0.47
CA TRP A 17 -1.99 -14.13 0.33
C TRP A 17 -3.20 -13.58 1.08
N HIS A 18 -3.09 -12.39 1.68
CA HIS A 18 -4.19 -11.74 2.38
C HIS A 18 -5.36 -11.44 1.43
N ALA A 19 -5.09 -10.80 0.29
CA ALA A 19 -6.09 -10.51 -0.72
C ALA A 19 -6.81 -11.78 -1.23
N TRP A 20 -6.11 -12.91 -1.27
CA TRP A 20 -6.65 -14.19 -1.70
C TRP A 20 -7.51 -14.90 -0.65
N THR A 21 -7.32 -14.59 0.63
CA THR A 21 -7.86 -15.40 1.75
C THR A 21 -8.80 -14.65 2.68
N THR A 22 -8.98 -13.35 2.49
CA THR A 22 -9.88 -12.53 3.31
C THR A 22 -11.24 -12.34 2.60
N PRO A 23 -12.38 -12.58 3.27
CA PRO A 23 -13.71 -12.37 2.69
C PRO A 23 -13.94 -10.98 2.09
N ASP A 24 -13.44 -9.94 2.76
CA ASP A 24 -13.61 -8.55 2.31
C ASP A 24 -12.91 -8.30 0.98
N ASP A 25 -11.70 -8.83 0.79
CA ASP A 25 -10.97 -8.74 -0.46
C ASP A 25 -11.62 -9.59 -1.56
N ILE A 26 -11.99 -10.83 -1.25
CA ILE A 26 -12.66 -11.74 -2.21
C ILE A 26 -13.92 -11.10 -2.81
N ARG A 27 -14.72 -10.38 -2.02
CA ARG A 27 -15.91 -9.68 -2.52
C ARG A 27 -15.59 -8.58 -3.53
N GLN A 28 -14.39 -8.02 -3.52
CA GLN A 28 -13.97 -6.95 -4.43
C GLN A 28 -13.50 -7.48 -5.78
N TRP A 29 -12.79 -8.62 -5.80
CA TRP A 29 -12.15 -9.12 -7.02
C TRP A 29 -12.81 -10.36 -7.63
N ASN A 30 -13.55 -11.15 -6.85
CA ASN A 30 -14.13 -12.41 -7.31
C ASN A 30 -15.41 -12.17 -8.13
N ALA A 31 -15.23 -11.60 -9.32
CA ALA A 31 -16.27 -11.40 -10.32
C ALA A 31 -15.73 -11.83 -11.68
N ALA A 32 -16.50 -12.63 -12.42
CA ALA A 32 -16.09 -13.13 -13.73
C ALA A 32 -16.12 -12.04 -14.82
N SER A 33 -16.94 -10.99 -14.65
CA SER A 33 -17.09 -9.87 -15.58
C SER A 33 -17.69 -8.65 -14.87
N ALA A 34 -17.75 -7.50 -15.56
CA ALA A 34 -18.28 -6.25 -15.02
C ALA A 34 -19.76 -6.34 -14.60
N ASP A 35 -20.54 -7.17 -15.30
CA ASP A 35 -21.98 -7.34 -15.06
C ASP A 35 -22.27 -8.28 -13.88
N TRP A 36 -21.23 -8.85 -13.26
CA TRP A 36 -21.33 -9.74 -12.10
C TRP A 36 -20.63 -9.14 -10.87
N HIS A 37 -21.02 -9.62 -9.69
CA HIS A 37 -20.36 -9.28 -8.43
C HIS A 37 -20.45 -10.42 -7.42
N CYS A 38 -19.64 -10.32 -6.35
CA CYS A 38 -19.64 -11.23 -5.21
C CYS A 38 -20.23 -10.50 -3.98
N PRO A 39 -21.56 -10.58 -3.73
CA PRO A 39 -22.16 -9.90 -2.59
C PRO A 39 -21.76 -10.50 -1.23
N ALA A 40 -21.42 -11.79 -1.18
CA ALA A 40 -21.07 -12.50 0.05
C ALA A 40 -19.94 -13.50 -0.19
N ALA A 41 -18.99 -13.53 0.73
CA ALA A 41 -17.91 -14.51 0.75
C ALA A 41 -17.71 -15.02 2.18
N GLU A 42 -17.61 -16.32 2.33
CA GLU A 42 -17.30 -16.99 3.59
C GLU A 42 -16.15 -17.97 3.37
N ILE A 43 -15.20 -18.00 4.30
CA ILE A 43 -14.01 -18.85 4.20
C ILE A 43 -13.57 -19.35 5.59
N ASP A 44 -13.48 -20.66 5.76
CA ASP A 44 -12.82 -21.33 6.88
C ASP A 44 -11.50 -21.93 6.38
N LEU A 45 -10.44 -21.11 6.34
CA LEU A 45 -9.17 -21.46 5.72
C LEU A 45 -8.33 -22.41 6.61
N ARG A 46 -8.67 -23.68 6.59
CA ARG A 46 -7.92 -24.79 7.19
C ARG A 46 -8.21 -26.09 6.46
N PRO A 47 -7.34 -27.11 6.52
CA PRO A 47 -7.67 -28.43 5.99
C PRO A 47 -9.01 -28.95 6.55
N GLY A 48 -9.92 -29.34 5.66
CA GLY A 48 -11.28 -29.77 6.00
C GLY A 48 -12.29 -28.63 6.18
N GLY A 49 -11.84 -27.37 6.26
CA GLY A 49 -12.70 -26.19 6.27
C GLY A 49 -13.36 -25.95 4.90
N THR A 50 -14.42 -25.15 4.89
CA THR A 50 -15.23 -24.88 3.70
C THR A 50 -15.17 -23.41 3.30
N PHE A 51 -15.45 -23.13 2.03
CA PHE A 51 -15.70 -21.77 1.54
C PHE A 51 -16.99 -21.74 0.73
N CYS A 52 -17.62 -20.57 0.69
CA CYS A 52 -18.78 -20.29 -0.14
C CYS A 52 -18.71 -18.84 -0.62
N TYR A 53 -18.65 -18.65 -1.93
CA TYR A 53 -18.68 -17.34 -2.57
C TYR A 53 -19.96 -17.21 -3.38
N ARG A 54 -20.83 -16.28 -3.00
CA ARG A 54 -22.04 -15.97 -3.74
C ARG A 54 -21.65 -15.21 -5.00
N MET A 55 -22.03 -15.72 -6.16
CA MET A 55 -21.84 -15.06 -7.45
C MET A 55 -23.20 -14.61 -7.98
N GLU A 56 -23.36 -13.33 -8.28
CA GLU A 56 -24.65 -12.77 -8.70
C GLU A 56 -24.49 -11.79 -9.86
N ALA A 57 -25.41 -11.83 -10.82
CA ALA A 57 -25.54 -10.81 -11.85
C ALA A 57 -26.06 -9.52 -11.21
N ARG A 58 -25.49 -8.37 -11.56
CA ARG A 58 -25.83 -7.08 -10.94
C ARG A 58 -27.28 -6.65 -11.16
N ASP A 59 -27.93 -7.18 -12.19
CA ASP A 59 -29.34 -6.96 -12.49
C ASP A 59 -30.28 -7.92 -11.72
N GLY A 60 -29.73 -8.83 -10.93
CA GLY A 60 -30.46 -9.85 -10.16
C GLY A 60 -31.04 -10.99 -11.01
N SER A 61 -30.69 -11.07 -12.30
CA SER A 61 -31.27 -12.06 -13.22
C SER A 61 -30.81 -13.49 -12.95
N ALA A 62 -29.62 -13.67 -12.38
CA ALA A 62 -29.01 -14.96 -12.12
C ALA A 62 -28.05 -14.89 -10.92
N GLY A 63 -27.90 -16.02 -10.23
CA GLY A 63 -26.87 -16.17 -9.21
C GLY A 63 -26.69 -17.62 -8.77
N PHE A 64 -25.47 -17.95 -8.36
CA PHE A 64 -25.09 -19.29 -7.91
C PHE A 64 -24.02 -19.21 -6.82
N ASP A 65 -23.83 -20.29 -6.09
CA ASP A 65 -22.85 -20.36 -5.02
C ASP A 65 -21.64 -21.16 -5.49
N PHE A 66 -20.48 -20.51 -5.54
CA PHE A 66 -19.20 -21.17 -5.78
C PHE A 66 -18.65 -21.63 -4.44
N ALA A 67 -18.80 -22.93 -4.15
CA ALA A 67 -18.47 -23.50 -2.85
C ALA A 67 -17.60 -24.75 -2.96
N GLY A 68 -16.82 -25.00 -1.93
CA GLY A 68 -15.91 -26.13 -1.87
C GLY A 68 -15.33 -26.38 -0.49
N ARG A 69 -14.46 -27.38 -0.40
CA ARG A 69 -13.78 -27.79 0.82
C ARG A 69 -12.27 -27.83 0.60
N PHE A 70 -11.52 -27.20 1.48
CA PHE A 70 -10.06 -27.21 1.44
C PHE A 70 -9.52 -28.60 1.78
N THR A 71 -8.75 -29.18 0.87
CA THR A 71 -8.07 -30.47 1.07
C THR A 71 -6.68 -30.28 1.67
N ARG A 72 -6.02 -29.17 1.35
CA ARG A 72 -4.70 -28.81 1.88
C ARG A 72 -4.52 -27.30 1.91
N VAL A 73 -3.95 -26.79 2.99
CA VAL A 73 -3.56 -25.37 3.10
C VAL A 73 -2.14 -25.32 3.65
N VAL A 74 -1.22 -24.73 2.88
CA VAL A 74 0.15 -24.42 3.29
C VAL A 74 0.30 -22.91 3.22
N PRO A 75 0.32 -22.20 4.35
CA PRO A 75 0.37 -20.74 4.38
C PRO A 75 1.48 -20.17 3.52
N TYR A 76 1.14 -19.17 2.70
CA TYR A 76 2.04 -18.46 1.78
C TYR A 76 2.65 -19.29 0.64
N GLU A 77 2.19 -20.53 0.45
CA GLU A 77 2.75 -21.44 -0.55
C GLU A 77 1.65 -22.04 -1.42
N ARG A 78 0.57 -22.55 -0.81
CA ARG A 78 -0.38 -23.40 -1.52
C ARG A 78 -1.74 -23.50 -0.86
N ILE A 79 -2.79 -23.53 -1.68
CA ILE A 79 -4.16 -23.85 -1.29
C ILE A 79 -4.69 -24.90 -2.26
N GLU A 80 -5.23 -26.00 -1.74
CA GLU A 80 -5.92 -27.02 -2.52
C GLU A 80 -7.35 -27.16 -2.02
N TYR A 81 -8.30 -27.28 -2.94
CA TYR A 81 -9.69 -27.53 -2.59
C TYR A 81 -10.41 -28.39 -3.62
N ALA A 82 -11.46 -29.06 -3.17
CA ALA A 82 -12.38 -29.82 -3.99
C ALA A 82 -13.73 -29.08 -4.07
N LEU A 83 -14.27 -29.00 -5.28
CA LEU A 83 -15.60 -28.48 -5.57
C LEU A 83 -16.67 -29.56 -5.33
N GLY A 84 -17.94 -29.16 -5.30
CA GLY A 84 -19.08 -30.06 -5.02
C GLY A 84 -19.25 -31.19 -6.03
N ASP A 85 -18.62 -31.11 -7.20
CA ASP A 85 -18.63 -32.10 -8.28
C ASP A 85 -17.30 -32.86 -8.41
N GLU A 86 -16.54 -32.95 -7.32
CA GLU A 86 -15.25 -33.66 -7.21
C GLU A 86 -14.08 -33.06 -8.02
N ARG A 87 -14.31 -31.98 -8.77
CA ARG A 87 -13.21 -31.25 -9.42
C ARG A 87 -12.25 -30.69 -8.38
N SER A 88 -10.94 -30.86 -8.61
CA SER A 88 -9.90 -30.28 -7.77
C SER A 88 -9.33 -29.00 -8.37
N VAL A 89 -9.00 -28.06 -7.49
CA VAL A 89 -8.27 -26.85 -7.82
C VAL A 89 -7.07 -26.72 -6.89
N VAL A 90 -5.94 -26.36 -7.48
CA VAL A 90 -4.68 -26.10 -6.79
C VAL A 90 -4.25 -24.68 -7.10
N VAL A 91 -4.07 -23.87 -6.07
CA VAL A 91 -3.53 -22.52 -6.14
C VAL A 91 -2.14 -22.52 -5.51
N GLU A 92 -1.13 -22.07 -6.24
CA GLU A 92 0.26 -21.97 -5.79
C GLU A 92 0.69 -20.50 -5.77
N PHE A 93 1.43 -20.12 -4.73
CA PHE A 93 2.01 -18.79 -4.55
C PHE A 93 3.53 -18.91 -4.60
N ILE A 94 4.12 -18.48 -5.71
CA ILE A 94 5.54 -18.68 -6.00
C ILE A 94 6.24 -17.32 -6.00
N ALA A 95 7.19 -17.12 -5.07
CA ALA A 95 7.98 -15.90 -5.01
C ALA A 95 8.77 -15.69 -6.32
N ALA A 96 8.66 -14.50 -6.91
CA ALA A 96 9.29 -14.16 -8.18
C ALA A 96 9.83 -12.73 -8.15
N GLY A 97 11.09 -12.58 -7.71
CA GLY A 97 11.75 -11.27 -7.62
C GLY A 97 11.03 -10.31 -6.67
N GLN A 98 10.49 -9.21 -7.20
CA GLN A 98 9.72 -8.21 -6.43
C GLN A 98 8.21 -8.56 -6.31
N GLY A 99 7.73 -9.60 -6.99
CA GLY A 99 6.32 -9.99 -6.99
C GLY A 99 6.09 -11.48 -6.70
N VAL A 100 4.87 -11.93 -6.95
CA VAL A 100 4.44 -13.32 -6.76
C VAL A 100 3.77 -13.84 -8.01
N ILE A 101 4.18 -15.03 -8.48
CA ILE A 101 3.42 -15.79 -9.47
C ILE A 101 2.32 -16.54 -8.71
N VAL A 102 1.07 -16.20 -9.01
CA VAL A 102 -0.08 -17.02 -8.58
C VAL A 102 -0.46 -17.93 -9.74
N ARG A 103 -0.38 -19.24 -9.50
CA ARG A 103 -0.71 -20.27 -10.49
C ARG A 103 -1.88 -21.10 -10.01
N GLU A 104 -2.89 -21.23 -10.84
CA GLU A 104 -4.05 -22.06 -10.60
C GLU A 104 -4.08 -23.23 -11.58
N THR A 105 -4.24 -24.45 -11.06
CA THR A 105 -4.44 -25.67 -11.85
C THR A 105 -5.80 -26.26 -11.50
N VAL A 106 -6.65 -26.42 -12.52
CA VAL A 106 -8.07 -26.73 -12.37
C VAL A 106 -8.41 -28.00 -13.15
N ASP A 107 -9.17 -28.89 -12.53
CA ASP A 107 -9.86 -29.97 -13.25
C ASP A 107 -11.01 -29.38 -14.10
N ALA A 108 -10.94 -29.53 -15.42
CA ALA A 108 -11.95 -29.03 -16.33
C ALA A 108 -13.30 -29.75 -16.14
N GLU A 109 -14.39 -28.99 -16.21
CA GLU A 109 -15.74 -29.53 -16.29
C GLU A 109 -15.94 -30.23 -17.66
N PRO A 110 -16.65 -31.36 -17.71
CA PRO A 110 -16.88 -32.09 -18.97
C PRO A 110 -17.91 -31.46 -19.91
N THR A 111 -18.74 -30.53 -19.42
CA THR A 111 -19.91 -29.99 -20.14
C THR A 111 -19.60 -28.72 -20.93
N HIS A 112 -18.59 -27.96 -20.53
CA HIS A 112 -18.20 -26.68 -21.13
C HIS A 112 -16.87 -26.79 -21.87
N ASP A 113 -16.68 -25.96 -22.89
CA ASP A 113 -15.42 -25.89 -23.61
C ASP A 113 -14.26 -25.46 -22.68
N VAL A 114 -13.10 -26.11 -22.83
CA VAL A 114 -11.96 -25.89 -21.94
C VAL A 114 -11.31 -24.52 -22.16
N GLU A 115 -11.32 -23.98 -23.38
CA GLU A 115 -10.78 -22.64 -23.64
C GLU A 115 -11.67 -21.58 -22.99
N GLN A 116 -12.99 -21.75 -23.06
CA GLN A 116 -13.93 -20.86 -22.37
C GLN A 116 -13.76 -20.90 -20.85
N GLN A 117 -13.60 -22.10 -20.27
CA GLN A 117 -13.29 -22.24 -18.84
C GLN A 117 -11.97 -21.53 -18.50
N ARG A 118 -10.89 -21.82 -19.24
CA ARG A 118 -9.58 -21.19 -19.04
C ARG A 118 -9.66 -19.66 -19.09
N ALA A 119 -10.41 -19.10 -20.04
CA ALA A 119 -10.61 -17.66 -20.16
C ALA A 119 -11.32 -17.07 -18.94
N GLY A 120 -12.36 -17.74 -18.42
CA GLY A 120 -13.06 -17.32 -17.21
C GLY A 120 -12.16 -17.30 -15.97
N TRP A 121 -11.40 -18.37 -15.75
CA TRP A 121 -10.44 -18.45 -14.64
C TRP A 121 -9.34 -17.39 -14.76
N LEU A 122 -8.80 -17.18 -15.96
CA LEU A 122 -7.78 -16.13 -16.19
C LEU A 122 -8.35 -14.72 -15.93
N ALA A 123 -9.60 -14.45 -16.30
CA ALA A 123 -10.24 -13.16 -16.04
C ALA A 123 -10.38 -12.87 -14.54
N ILE A 124 -10.80 -13.86 -13.75
CA ILE A 124 -10.89 -13.75 -12.28
C ILE A 124 -9.50 -13.54 -11.67
N LEU A 125 -8.49 -14.31 -12.13
CA LEU A 125 -7.11 -14.16 -11.68
C LEU A 125 -6.54 -12.76 -12.00
N HIS A 126 -6.89 -12.19 -13.15
CA HIS A 126 -6.54 -10.81 -13.49
C HIS A 126 -7.22 -9.78 -12.58
N ASN A 127 -8.47 -9.99 -12.17
CA ASN A 127 -9.13 -9.13 -11.20
C ASN A 127 -8.46 -9.21 -9.83
N ALA A 128 -8.12 -10.43 -9.37
CA ALA A 128 -7.39 -10.64 -8.13
C ALA A 128 -6.02 -9.95 -8.15
N ARG A 129 -5.29 -10.05 -9.27
CA ARG A 129 -4.04 -9.33 -9.51
C ARG A 129 -4.23 -7.83 -9.35
N GLN A 130 -5.17 -7.23 -10.08
CA GLN A 130 -5.39 -5.78 -10.04
C GLN A 130 -5.78 -5.30 -8.64
N HIS A 131 -6.59 -6.08 -7.92
CA HIS A 131 -6.97 -5.78 -6.54
C HIS A 131 -5.77 -5.85 -5.59
N ALA A 132 -4.97 -6.92 -5.65
CA ALA A 132 -3.79 -7.09 -4.81
C ALA A 132 -2.73 -6.01 -5.07
N GLU A 133 -2.47 -5.65 -6.34
CA GLU A 133 -1.54 -4.56 -6.70
C GLU A 133 -2.06 -3.19 -6.23
N ARG A 134 -3.38 -2.94 -6.28
CA ARG A 134 -3.99 -1.73 -5.71
C ARG A 134 -3.88 -1.71 -4.19
N GLY A 135 -4.16 -2.83 -3.51
CA GLY A 135 -4.01 -2.97 -2.07
C GLY A 135 -2.56 -2.81 -1.59
N ALA A 136 -1.59 -3.27 -2.37
CA ALA A 136 -0.17 -3.06 -2.10
C ALA A 136 0.23 -1.58 -2.20
N ARG A 137 -0.40 -0.79 -3.09
CA ARG A 137 -0.20 0.67 -3.18
C ARG A 137 -0.84 1.43 -2.02
N VAL A 138 -1.84 0.85 -1.36
CA VAL A 138 -2.58 1.44 -0.23
C VAL A 138 -2.04 0.98 1.14
N GLY A 139 -1.12 0.01 1.14
CA GLY A 139 -0.69 -0.72 2.33
C GLY A 139 -1.81 -1.64 2.86
N PRO A 140 -1.54 -2.89 3.26
CA PRO A 140 -2.59 -3.78 3.75
C PRO A 140 -3.19 -3.24 5.05
N ALA A 141 -4.52 -3.24 5.15
CA ALA A 141 -5.20 -3.17 6.45
C ALA A 141 -4.90 -4.48 7.20
N ARG A 142 -3.97 -4.42 8.16
CA ARG A 142 -3.44 -5.61 8.84
C ARG A 142 -4.42 -6.19 9.86
N PRO A 143 -4.46 -7.52 10.04
CA PRO A 143 -5.38 -8.17 10.96
C PRO A 143 -5.26 -7.62 12.39
N ALA A 144 -6.41 -7.36 13.00
CA ALA A 144 -6.52 -6.92 14.39
C ALA A 144 -5.84 -7.93 15.34
N GLY A 145 -5.03 -7.43 16.27
CA GLY A 145 -4.32 -8.26 17.27
C GLY A 145 -2.85 -8.55 16.98
N THR A 146 -2.27 -8.02 15.90
CA THR A 146 -0.82 -8.03 15.68
C THR A 146 -0.13 -6.86 16.38
N GLN A 147 1.02 -7.09 17.01
CA GLN A 147 1.86 -6.00 17.57
C GLN A 147 2.35 -5.10 16.43
N GLN A 148 2.13 -3.78 16.56
CA GLN A 148 2.48 -2.79 15.54
C GLN A 148 3.17 -1.57 16.15
N ILE A 149 4.16 -1.03 15.44
CA ILE A 149 4.77 0.26 15.75
C ILE A 149 3.97 1.33 15.01
N THR A 150 3.42 2.29 15.76
CA THR A 150 2.81 3.49 15.18
C THR A 150 3.66 4.70 15.54
N PRO A 151 4.24 5.41 14.56
CA PRO A 151 4.94 6.65 14.84
C PRO A 151 3.99 7.67 15.47
N PHE A 152 4.44 8.26 16.55
CA PHE A 152 3.63 9.14 17.40
C PHE A 152 4.29 10.52 17.45
N LEU A 153 3.62 11.51 16.86
CA LEU A 153 4.14 12.83 16.58
C LEU A 153 3.60 13.84 17.59
N TRP A 154 4.50 14.56 18.24
CA TRP A 154 4.15 15.53 19.27
C TRP A 154 4.00 16.93 18.68
N TYR A 155 2.86 17.57 18.92
CA TYR A 155 2.57 18.92 18.46
C TYR A 155 2.20 19.84 19.63
N ASP A 156 2.53 21.12 19.48
CA ASP A 156 2.05 22.21 20.33
C ASP A 156 0.72 22.77 19.80
N GLY A 157 -0.34 21.97 19.92
CA GLY A 157 -1.58 22.27 19.24
C GLY A 157 -1.47 22.07 17.72
N GLN A 158 -2.57 22.31 16.99
CA GLN A 158 -2.63 22.24 15.53
C GLN A 158 -2.33 20.86 14.89
N ALA A 159 -2.28 19.77 15.64
CA ALA A 159 -2.09 18.41 15.10
C ALA A 159 -3.05 18.08 13.94
N GLU A 160 -4.31 18.52 14.02
CA GLU A 160 -5.29 18.32 12.95
C GLU A 160 -4.98 19.14 11.69
N ALA A 161 -4.51 20.38 11.84
CA ALA A 161 -4.12 21.21 10.71
C ALA A 161 -2.90 20.61 10.00
N ALA A 162 -1.91 20.15 10.77
CA ALA A 162 -0.74 19.44 10.26
C ALA A 162 -1.14 18.19 9.47
N ALA A 163 -1.92 17.30 10.08
CA ALA A 163 -2.37 16.06 9.43
C ALA A 163 -3.17 16.35 8.15
N ARG A 164 -4.09 17.33 8.16
CA ARG A 164 -4.88 17.70 6.98
C ARG A 164 -4.01 18.28 5.86
N CYS A 165 -2.97 19.04 6.20
CA CYS A 165 -2.01 19.54 5.22
C CYS A 165 -1.30 18.37 4.52
N TYR A 166 -0.73 17.44 5.28
CA TYR A 166 -0.01 16.30 4.70
C TYR A 166 -0.92 15.42 3.85
N VAL A 167 -2.15 15.17 4.33
CA VAL A 167 -3.15 14.38 3.60
C VAL A 167 -3.56 15.02 2.28
N ALA A 168 -3.59 16.35 2.20
CA ALA A 168 -3.89 17.06 0.95
C ALA A 168 -2.70 17.06 -0.03
N LEU A 169 -1.47 16.99 0.49
CA LEU A 169 -0.24 17.07 -0.31
C LEU A 169 0.20 15.73 -0.90
N LEU A 170 -0.06 14.64 -0.20
CA LEU A 170 0.48 13.33 -0.52
C LEU A 170 -0.60 12.38 -1.06
N PRO A 171 -0.29 11.56 -2.09
CA PRO A 171 -1.22 10.56 -2.59
C PRO A 171 -1.47 9.49 -1.51
N ASP A 172 -2.56 8.73 -1.68
CA ASP A 172 -2.93 7.63 -0.77
C ASP A 172 -2.90 8.04 0.72
N SER A 173 -3.51 9.17 1.00
CA SER A 173 -3.50 9.79 2.31
C SER A 173 -4.91 10.13 2.77
N ARG A 174 -5.19 10.01 4.06
CA ARG A 174 -6.50 10.28 4.67
C ARG A 174 -6.41 10.57 6.16
N ILE A 175 -7.39 11.28 6.69
CA ILE A 175 -7.63 11.32 8.13
C ILE A 175 -8.43 10.08 8.52
N ASP A 176 -7.92 9.27 9.44
CA ASP A 176 -8.59 8.05 9.90
C ASP A 176 -9.54 8.36 11.06
N ARG A 177 -9.08 9.16 12.04
CA ARG A 177 -9.87 9.49 13.23
C ARG A 177 -9.37 10.78 13.90
N VAL A 178 -10.31 11.58 14.40
CA VAL A 178 -10.02 12.71 15.28
C VAL A 178 -10.60 12.41 16.67
N VAL A 179 -9.75 12.40 17.69
CA VAL A 179 -10.15 12.16 19.07
C VAL A 179 -10.11 13.48 19.83
N ARG A 180 -11.24 13.82 20.46
CA ARG A 180 -11.36 14.99 21.33
C ARG A 180 -11.09 14.62 22.78
N ALA A 181 -10.50 15.54 23.53
CA ALA A 181 -10.22 15.37 24.94
C ALA A 181 -11.53 15.17 25.74
N PRO A 182 -11.68 14.07 26.51
CA PRO A 182 -12.89 13.83 27.30
C PRO A 182 -12.94 14.68 28.57
N ALA A 183 -11.81 15.23 29.01
CA ALA A 183 -11.66 16.08 30.18
C ALA A 183 -10.50 17.06 29.95
N ASP A 184 -10.36 18.05 30.82
CA ASP A 184 -9.20 18.94 30.84
C ASP A 184 -7.90 18.17 31.08
N HIS A 185 -6.81 18.64 30.48
CA HIS A 185 -5.48 18.03 30.59
C HIS A 185 -4.39 19.11 30.56
N PRO A 186 -3.12 18.80 30.86
CA PRO A 186 -2.06 19.80 30.95
C PRO A 186 -1.79 20.64 29.69
N ALA A 187 -2.32 20.23 28.54
CA ALA A 187 -2.10 20.87 27.24
C ALA A 187 -3.39 21.39 26.58
N GLY A 188 -4.55 21.30 27.24
CA GLY A 188 -5.83 21.66 26.63
C GLY A 188 -7.05 21.36 27.48
N SER A 189 -8.21 21.84 27.03
CA SER A 189 -9.50 21.67 27.71
C SER A 189 -10.34 20.55 27.08
N ALA A 190 -11.32 20.05 27.83
CA ALA A 190 -12.31 19.11 27.32
C ALA A 190 -12.95 19.59 26.01
N GLY A 191 -13.16 18.67 25.07
CA GLY A 191 -13.74 18.95 23.74
C GLY A 191 -12.75 19.47 22.69
N THR A 192 -11.54 19.88 23.07
CA THR A 192 -10.47 20.22 22.12
C THR A 192 -9.89 18.95 21.48
N VAL A 193 -9.21 19.08 20.34
CA VAL A 193 -8.57 17.94 19.68
C VAL A 193 -7.39 17.47 20.52
N LEU A 194 -7.39 16.19 20.90
CA LEU A 194 -6.32 15.55 21.65
C LEU A 194 -5.37 14.82 20.70
N THR A 195 -5.89 13.85 19.94
CA THR A 195 -5.11 13.11 18.94
C THR A 195 -5.79 13.08 17.58
N VAL A 196 -4.96 12.94 16.55
CA VAL A 196 -5.38 12.71 15.17
C VAL A 196 -4.67 11.48 14.66
N GLU A 197 -5.45 10.46 14.31
CA GLU A 197 -4.97 9.29 13.58
C GLU A 197 -5.11 9.56 12.09
N PHE A 198 -4.04 9.40 11.34
CA PHE A 198 -4.02 9.68 9.92
C PHE A 198 -3.06 8.77 9.19
N THR A 199 -3.29 8.62 7.89
CA THR A 199 -2.46 7.83 6.99
C THR A 199 -1.88 8.77 5.93
N ILE A 200 -0.57 8.71 5.70
CA ILE A 200 0.11 9.38 4.58
C ILE A 200 0.93 8.37 3.78
N CYS A 201 0.76 8.36 2.46
CA CYS A 201 1.38 7.38 1.55
C CYS A 201 1.21 5.92 2.04
N GLY A 202 0.03 5.54 2.54
CA GLY A 202 -0.24 4.20 3.07
C GLY A 202 0.33 3.90 4.48
N HIS A 203 1.06 4.84 5.10
CA HIS A 203 1.63 4.68 6.44
C HIS A 203 0.80 5.39 7.51
N ARG A 204 0.45 4.69 8.60
CA ARG A 204 -0.35 5.21 9.71
C ARG A 204 0.49 5.94 10.75
N TYR A 205 0.00 7.07 11.21
CA TYR A 205 0.58 7.94 12.22
C TYR A 205 -0.46 8.36 13.26
N VAL A 206 0.01 8.77 14.43
CA VAL A 206 -0.80 9.51 15.41
C VAL A 206 -0.12 10.83 15.71
N ALA A 207 -0.84 11.94 15.60
CA ALA A 207 -0.41 13.24 16.07
C ALA A 207 -1.11 13.58 17.40
N LEU A 208 -0.38 14.07 18.39
CA LEU A 208 -0.88 14.47 19.71
C LEU A 208 -0.67 15.97 19.92
N ASN A 209 -1.72 16.67 20.35
CA ASN A 209 -1.59 17.99 20.94
C ASN A 209 -1.13 17.87 22.40
N GLY A 210 0.18 17.84 22.59
CA GLY A 210 0.83 17.65 23.89
C GLY A 210 1.41 18.91 24.53
N GLY A 211 1.37 20.04 23.82
CA GLY A 211 1.92 21.33 24.24
C GLY A 211 3.40 21.54 23.86
N PRO A 212 4.03 22.66 24.24
CA PRO A 212 5.30 23.13 23.65
C PRO A 212 6.56 22.37 24.12
N ARG A 213 6.42 21.36 24.97
CA ARG A 213 7.54 20.77 25.73
C ARG A 213 8.48 19.88 24.91
N SER A 214 8.03 19.39 23.76
CA SER A 214 8.75 18.38 22.97
C SER A 214 8.81 18.81 21.50
N PRO A 215 9.65 19.80 21.15
CA PRO A 215 9.80 20.22 19.76
C PRO A 215 10.47 19.14 18.92
N PHE A 216 10.13 19.07 17.64
CA PHE A 216 10.83 18.20 16.69
C PHE A 216 12.28 18.64 16.48
N THR A 217 13.12 17.64 16.27
CA THR A 217 14.51 17.81 15.84
C THR A 217 14.74 16.94 14.60
N GLU A 218 15.85 17.19 13.93
CA GLU A 218 16.32 16.46 12.75
C GLU A 218 16.57 14.97 13.02
N ALA A 219 16.58 14.55 14.29
CA ALA A 219 16.75 13.16 14.70
C ALA A 219 15.64 12.24 14.16
N VAL A 220 14.44 12.78 13.89
CA VAL A 220 13.39 12.09 13.16
C VAL A 220 12.97 12.96 11.99
N SER A 221 12.99 12.40 10.78
CA SER A 221 12.55 13.09 9.57
C SER A 221 11.77 12.16 8.65
N PHE A 222 10.90 12.74 7.83
CA PHE A 222 10.21 12.02 6.76
C PHE A 222 10.89 12.30 5.44
N GLN A 223 11.38 11.24 4.79
CA GLN A 223 11.95 11.34 3.45
C GLN A 223 10.91 10.96 2.41
N ILE A 224 10.72 11.83 1.42
CA ILE A 224 9.85 11.59 0.27
C ILE A 224 10.72 11.46 -0.97
N THR A 225 10.63 10.31 -1.64
CA THR A 225 11.27 10.09 -2.94
C THR A 225 10.38 10.66 -4.05
N CYS A 226 10.92 11.62 -4.81
CA CYS A 226 10.22 12.29 -5.90
C CYS A 226 10.63 11.70 -7.25
N ALA A 227 9.65 11.47 -8.14
CA ALA A 227 9.91 10.91 -9.46
C ALA A 227 10.55 11.93 -10.43
N ASP A 228 10.21 13.21 -10.29
CA ASP A 228 10.62 14.29 -11.19
C ASP A 228 10.77 15.63 -10.46
N GLN A 229 11.23 16.65 -11.18
CA GLN A 229 11.45 17.99 -10.63
C GLN A 229 10.14 18.67 -10.22
N ALA A 230 9.03 18.43 -10.94
CA ALA A 230 7.75 19.01 -10.61
C ALA A 230 7.22 18.52 -9.24
N ALA A 231 7.46 17.25 -8.92
CA ALA A 231 7.16 16.69 -7.60
C ALA A 231 8.07 17.30 -6.52
N VAL A 232 9.37 17.47 -6.79
CA VAL A 232 10.30 18.15 -5.87
C VAL A 232 9.82 19.57 -5.58
N ASP A 233 9.53 20.35 -6.62
CA ASP A 233 9.11 21.75 -6.48
C ASP A 233 7.80 21.88 -5.70
N ARG A 234 6.77 21.11 -6.09
CA ARG A 234 5.46 21.14 -5.41
C ARG A 234 5.58 20.83 -3.92
N LEU A 235 6.31 19.78 -3.56
CA LEU A 235 6.42 19.34 -2.16
C LEU A 235 7.33 20.27 -1.36
N TRP A 236 8.44 20.70 -1.93
CA TRP A 236 9.34 21.66 -1.28
C TRP A 236 8.63 22.98 -0.99
N ASP A 237 7.98 23.56 -2.00
CA ASP A 237 7.34 24.87 -1.87
C ASP A 237 6.20 24.81 -0.85
N ALA A 238 5.40 23.73 -0.85
CA ALA A 238 4.31 23.55 0.11
C ALA A 238 4.80 23.31 1.55
N LEU A 239 5.79 22.45 1.75
CA LEU A 239 6.26 22.09 3.10
C LEU A 239 7.18 23.14 3.70
N SER A 240 7.91 23.91 2.88
CA SER A 240 8.74 25.02 3.37
C SER A 240 7.92 26.27 3.72
N GLU A 241 6.65 26.35 3.29
CA GLU A 241 5.79 27.50 3.57
C GLU A 241 5.54 27.65 5.08
N GLY A 242 6.02 28.76 5.66
CA GLY A 242 5.94 29.03 7.10
C GLY A 242 6.93 28.21 7.94
N GLY A 243 7.79 27.42 7.30
CA GLY A 243 8.85 26.63 7.92
C GLY A 243 10.25 27.19 7.65
N SER A 244 11.25 26.32 7.53
CA SER A 244 12.62 26.70 7.20
C SER A 244 13.30 25.72 6.25
N ALA A 245 14.05 26.26 5.28
CA ALA A 245 14.85 25.45 4.36
C ALA A 245 16.13 24.96 5.04
N GLY A 246 16.41 23.68 4.92
CA GLY A 246 17.69 23.05 5.24
C GLY A 246 18.53 22.80 3.98
N GLN A 247 19.69 22.17 4.14
CA GLN A 247 20.58 21.81 3.03
C GLN A 247 20.25 20.41 2.49
N CYS A 248 20.70 20.11 1.27
CA CYS A 248 20.65 18.77 0.68
C CYS A 248 19.24 18.15 0.61
N GLY A 249 18.22 18.95 0.30
CA GLY A 249 16.82 18.49 0.26
C GLY A 249 16.12 18.48 1.62
N TRP A 250 16.78 18.88 2.70
CA TRP A 250 16.15 18.98 4.02
C TRP A 250 15.34 20.26 4.17
N LEU A 251 14.25 20.21 4.93
CA LEU A 251 13.50 21.37 5.42
C LEU A 251 12.81 21.03 6.75
N LYS A 252 12.35 22.05 7.47
CA LYS A 252 11.35 21.92 8.52
C LYS A 252 10.07 22.58 8.06
N ASP A 253 8.93 21.94 8.31
CA ASP A 253 7.64 22.57 8.07
C ASP A 253 7.28 23.60 9.14
N ARG A 254 6.13 24.27 8.97
CA ARG A 254 5.64 25.28 9.92
C ARG A 254 5.36 24.78 11.34
N TRP A 255 5.28 23.46 11.53
CA TRP A 255 5.13 22.83 12.84
C TRP A 255 6.46 22.29 13.38
N GLY A 256 7.56 22.46 12.63
CA GLY A 256 8.92 22.10 13.00
C GLY A 256 9.33 20.67 12.64
N LEU A 257 8.45 19.86 12.05
CA LEU A 257 8.77 18.49 11.65
C LEU A 257 9.77 18.51 10.49
N SER A 258 10.82 17.69 10.58
CA SER A 258 11.86 17.62 9.55
C SER A 258 11.43 16.74 8.38
N TRP A 259 11.65 17.23 7.16
CA TRP A 259 11.39 16.53 5.91
C TRP A 259 12.64 16.51 5.04
N GLN A 260 12.74 15.48 4.19
CA GLN A 260 13.75 15.35 3.14
C GLN A 260 13.05 15.13 1.81
N ILE A 261 13.12 16.10 0.90
CA ILE A 261 12.51 16.03 -0.43
C ILE A 261 13.60 15.63 -1.42
N VAL A 262 13.63 14.35 -1.77
CA VAL A 262 14.77 13.75 -2.48
C VAL A 262 14.32 13.19 -3.83
N PRO A 263 14.86 13.63 -4.97
CA PRO A 263 14.55 13.01 -6.24
C PRO A 263 15.17 11.61 -6.33
N ALA A 264 14.43 10.65 -6.89
CA ALA A 264 14.93 9.29 -7.15
C ALA A 264 16.24 9.30 -7.95
N ARG A 265 16.41 10.30 -8.81
CA ARG A 265 17.62 10.51 -9.60
C ARG A 265 18.86 10.75 -8.75
N LEU A 266 18.75 11.44 -7.61
CA LEU A 266 19.90 11.65 -6.71
C LEU A 266 20.42 10.31 -6.16
N HIS A 267 19.53 9.40 -5.75
CA HIS A 267 19.94 8.06 -5.30
C HIS A 267 20.70 7.30 -6.39
N ALA A 268 20.23 7.37 -7.64
CA ALA A 268 20.91 6.73 -8.76
C ALA A 268 22.30 7.34 -9.02
N LEU A 269 22.43 8.67 -8.94
CA LEU A 269 23.71 9.36 -9.15
C LEU A 269 24.71 9.08 -8.03
N LEU A 270 24.28 9.04 -6.78
CA LEU A 270 25.16 8.73 -5.64
C LEU A 270 25.57 7.26 -5.59
N GLY A 271 24.74 6.37 -6.12
CA GLY A 271 25.03 4.93 -6.25
C GLY A 271 25.70 4.54 -7.57
N ASP A 272 26.18 5.50 -8.36
CA ASP A 272 26.78 5.23 -9.67
C ASP A 272 28.09 4.43 -9.54
N PRO A 273 28.33 3.39 -10.37
CA PRO A 273 29.57 2.62 -10.32
C PRO A 273 30.80 3.46 -10.73
N ASP A 274 30.63 4.56 -11.47
CA ASP A 274 31.69 5.54 -11.66
C ASP A 274 31.78 6.46 -10.44
N GLU A 275 32.75 6.17 -9.57
CA GLU A 275 33.01 6.94 -8.36
C GLU A 275 33.27 8.43 -8.62
N ALA A 276 33.82 8.80 -9.78
CA ALA A 276 34.07 10.20 -10.10
C ALA A 276 32.77 10.93 -10.42
N ARG A 277 31.82 10.27 -11.09
CA ARG A 277 30.46 10.80 -11.34
C ARG A 277 29.71 10.96 -10.02
N ALA A 278 29.69 9.91 -9.18
CA ALA A 278 29.04 9.95 -7.87
C ALA A 278 29.60 11.07 -6.97
N ARG A 279 30.94 11.25 -6.96
CA ARG A 279 31.60 12.30 -6.19
C ARG A 279 31.22 13.71 -6.65
N ARG A 280 31.11 13.95 -7.97
CA ARG A 280 30.67 15.25 -8.49
C ARG A 280 29.20 15.53 -8.17
N ALA A 281 28.33 14.52 -8.29
CA ALA A 281 26.92 14.65 -7.89
C ALA A 281 26.78 14.99 -6.40
N MET A 282 27.53 14.30 -5.53
CA MET A 282 27.60 14.59 -4.09
C MET A 282 28.07 16.03 -3.83
N ALA A 283 29.15 16.48 -4.50
CA ALA A 283 29.67 17.83 -4.33
C ALA A 283 28.63 18.90 -4.72
N ALA A 284 27.89 18.71 -5.80
CA ALA A 284 26.81 19.61 -6.21
C ALA A 284 25.66 19.61 -5.19
N MET A 285 25.19 18.43 -4.76
CA MET A 285 24.14 18.28 -3.75
C MET A 285 24.45 19.05 -2.46
N LEU A 286 25.71 19.02 -1.99
CA LEU A 286 26.13 19.69 -0.77
C LEU A 286 26.02 21.23 -0.82
N THR A 287 25.94 21.80 -2.03
CA THR A 287 25.73 23.25 -2.22
C THR A 287 24.25 23.64 -2.32
N MET A 288 23.35 22.66 -2.41
CA MET A 288 21.93 22.87 -2.65
C MET A 288 21.13 22.93 -1.34
N HIS A 289 20.03 23.69 -1.39
CA HIS A 289 18.94 23.59 -0.42
C HIS A 289 17.83 22.72 -1.02
N LYS A 290 17.03 23.28 -1.95
CA LYS A 290 16.17 22.48 -2.84
C LYS A 290 17.03 21.80 -3.89
N LEU A 291 16.78 20.53 -4.15
CA LEU A 291 17.55 19.75 -5.11
C LEU A 291 17.05 20.02 -6.54
N ASP A 292 17.98 20.32 -7.43
CA ASP A 292 17.74 20.48 -8.86
C ASP A 292 18.30 19.26 -9.60
N ILE A 293 17.41 18.48 -10.23
CA ILE A 293 17.79 17.24 -10.90
C ILE A 293 18.76 17.51 -12.06
N ALA A 294 18.51 18.55 -12.85
CA ALA A 294 19.32 18.83 -14.03
C ALA A 294 20.74 19.30 -13.64
N GLU A 295 20.86 20.09 -12.58
CA GLU A 295 22.15 20.50 -12.01
C GLU A 295 22.94 19.31 -11.46
N LEU A 296 22.27 18.41 -10.75
CA LEU A 296 22.89 17.19 -10.24
C LEU A 296 23.43 16.31 -11.37
N GLU A 297 22.66 16.13 -12.44
CA GLU A 297 23.08 15.39 -13.63
C GLU A 297 24.25 16.06 -14.34
N ARG A 298 24.17 17.38 -14.55
CA ARG A 298 25.22 18.13 -15.23
C ARG A 298 26.55 18.07 -14.46
N ALA A 299 26.48 18.23 -13.14
CA ALA A 299 27.64 18.08 -12.28
C ALA A 299 28.21 16.66 -12.36
N ALA A 300 27.36 15.63 -12.29
CA ALA A 300 27.78 14.24 -12.43
C ALA A 300 28.50 14.00 -13.76
N ASP A 301 27.98 14.55 -14.86
CA ASP A 301 28.53 14.38 -16.20
C ASP A 301 29.75 15.28 -16.49
N GLY A 302 30.04 16.24 -15.61
CA GLY A 302 31.21 17.14 -15.71
C GLY A 302 31.04 18.24 -16.75
N ALA A 303 29.80 18.67 -16.98
CA ALA A 303 29.41 19.68 -17.97
C ALA A 303 29.09 21.05 -17.34
#